data_AF-A0ABD3WU41-F1
#
_entry.id   AF-A0ABD3WU41-F1
#
_cell.length_a   1.000
_cell.length_b   1.000
_cell.length_c   1.000
_cell.angle_alpha   90.00
_cell.angle_beta   90.00
_cell.angle_gamma   90.00
#
_symmetry.space_group_name_H-M   'P 1'
#
loop_
_entity.id
_entity.type
_entity.pdbx_description
1 polymer ?
#
loop_
_entity_poly.entity_id
_entity_poly.type
_entity_poly.pdbx_seq_one_letter_code
_entity_poly.pdbx_strand_id
1 'polypeptide(L)' 'MCSAGVFLNTLGNCQTCPVGTYQPASGQTSCISCANGTITLQTRSTSSAQCV' A
#
# COMPACT_ATOMS: atom_id res chain seq x y z
N MET A 1 1.09 -13.56 -7.14
CA MET A 1 1.48 -12.79 -5.94
C MET A 1 1.32 -11.31 -6.27
N CYS A 2 0.75 -10.49 -5.39
CA CYS A 2 0.52 -9.07 -5.69
C CYS A 2 1.81 -8.26 -5.59
N SER A 3 2.10 -7.41 -6.58
CA SER A 3 3.31 -6.58 -6.59
C SER A 3 3.28 -5.51 -5.50
N ALA A 4 4.43 -4.86 -5.25
CA ALA A 4 4.49 -3.69 -4.37
C ALA A 4 3.44 -2.64 -4.76
N GLY A 5 2.87 -1.98 -3.76
CA GLY A 5 1.74 -1.04 -3.90
C GLY A 5 0.37 -1.71 -4.05
N VAL A 6 0.29 -3.05 -3.99
CA VAL A 6 -0.95 -3.79 -4.18
C VAL A 6 -1.06 -4.93 -3.16
N PHE A 7 -2.13 -4.94 -2.36
CA PHE A 7 -2.38 -5.94 -1.34
C PHE A 7 -3.35 -7.02 -1.81
N LEU A 8 -3.18 -8.24 -1.31
CA LEU A 8 -4.11 -9.33 -1.57
C LEU A 8 -5.32 -9.22 -0.65
N ASN A 9 -6.51 -8.98 -1.21
CA ASN A 9 -7.75 -8.94 -0.43
C ASN A 9 -8.27 -10.37 -0.11
N THR A 10 -9.31 -10.45 0.72
CA THR A 10 -9.97 -11.72 1.09
C THR A 10 -10.60 -12.49 -0.07
N LEU A 11 -10.82 -11.84 -1.22
CA LEU A 11 -11.30 -12.47 -2.45
C LEU A 11 -10.14 -12.98 -3.33
N GLY A 12 -8.89 -12.85 -2.89
CA GLY A 12 -7.71 -13.24 -3.67
C GLY A 12 -7.36 -12.26 -4.80
N ASN A 13 -7.93 -11.05 -4.80
CA ASN A 13 -7.65 -10.02 -5.79
C ASN A 13 -6.59 -9.04 -5.27
N CYS A 14 -5.72 -8.60 -6.17
CA CYS A 14 -4.74 -7.57 -5.87
C CYS A 14 -5.42 -6.19 -5.93
N GLN A 15 -5.69 -5.60 -4.77
CA GLN A 15 -6.20 -4.23 -4.67
C GLN A 15 -5.08 -3.23 -4.39
N THR A 16 -5.16 -2.06 -5.02
CA THR A 16 -4.18 -1.00 -4.83
C THR A 16 -4.24 -0.44 -3.41
N CYS A 17 -3.09 -0.17 -2.82
CA CYS A 17 -3.04 0.51 -1.53
C CYS A 17 -3.74 1.87 -1.60
N PRO A 18 -4.73 2.15 -0.74
CA PRO A 18 -5.39 3.45 -0.71
C PRO A 18 -4.43 4.57 -0.27
N VAL A 19 -4.83 5.80 -0.55
CA VAL A 19 -4.18 7.03 -0.06
C VAL A 19 -4.01 6.94 1.46
N GLY A 20 -2.84 7.32 1.95
CA GLY A 20 -2.47 7.17 3.36
C GLY A 20 -1.86 5.81 3.71
N THR A 21 -1.74 4.91 2.73
CA THR A 21 -1.08 3.62 2.91
C THR A 21 -0.14 3.31 1.76
N TYR A 22 0.84 2.43 2.02
CA TYR A 22 1.83 1.99 1.07
C TYR A 22 2.20 0.53 1.31
N GLN A 23 2.77 -0.12 0.30
CA GLN A 23 3.22 -1.50 0.42
C GLN A 23 4.57 -1.67 -0.30
N PRO A 24 5.67 -1.85 0.46
CA PRO A 24 7.01 -1.91 -0.13
C PRO A 24 7.38 -3.26 -0.73
N ALA A 25 6.79 -4.34 -0.22
CA ALA A 25 7.08 -5.69 -0.69
C ALA A 25 5.89 -6.28 -1.45
N SER A 26 6.19 -7.13 -2.43
CA SER A 26 5.17 -7.97 -3.06
C SER A 26 4.70 -9.08 -2.11
N GLY A 27 3.44 -9.48 -2.23
CA GLY A 27 2.86 -10.60 -1.50
C GLY A 27 2.29 -10.24 -0.13
N GLN A 28 2.19 -8.96 0.23
CA GLN A 28 1.47 -8.57 1.44
C GLN A 28 -0.04 -8.65 1.22
N THR A 29 -0.75 -9.04 2.27
CA THR A 29 -2.22 -9.11 2.33
C THR A 29 -2.85 -7.82 2.86
N SER A 30 -2.04 -6.84 3.25
CA SER A 30 -2.48 -5.54 3.73
C SER A 30 -1.43 -4.46 3.40
N CYS A 31 -1.90 -3.22 3.29
CA CYS A 31 -1.03 -2.05 3.14
C CYS A 31 -0.62 -1.51 4.50
N ILE A 32 0.58 -0.95 4.55
CA ILE A 32 1.16 -0.30 5.72
C ILE A 32 0.67 1.15 5.76
N SER A 33 0.12 1.58 6.89
CA SER A 33 -0.29 2.97 7.09
C SER A 33 0.92 3.90 7.18
N CYS A 34 0.79 5.10 6.62
CA CYS A 34 1.76 6.16 6.83
C CYS A 34 1.81 6.58 8.31
N ALA A 35 3.02 6.83 8.82
CA ALA A 35 3.23 7.23 10.20
C ALA A 35 3.08 8.75 10.37
N ASN A 36 2.93 9.22 11.61
CA ASN A 36 3.02 10.65 11.95
C ASN A 36 1.93 11.53 11.31
N GLY A 37 0.78 10.95 10.98
CA GLY A 37 -0.34 11.68 10.35
C GLY A 37 -0.12 12.05 8.88
N THR A 38 0.97 11.59 8.27
CA THR A 38 1.26 11.79 6.85
C THR A 38 0.38 10.92 5.96
N ILE A 39 0.21 11.28 4.69
CA ILE A 39 -0.53 10.48 3.73
C ILE A 39 0.21 10.32 2.41
N THR A 40 -0.07 9.23 1.71
CA THR A 40 0.39 9.09 0.33
C THR A 40 -0.48 9.92 -0.61
N LEU A 41 0.13 10.71 -1.48
CA LEU A 41 -0.63 11.55 -2.44
C LEU A 41 -1.33 10.72 -3.53
N GLN A 42 -0.86 9.49 -3.75
CA GLN A 42 -1.36 8.60 -4.78
C GLN A 42 -1.66 7.22 -4.20
N THR A 43 -2.72 6.61 -4.74
CA THR A 43 -2.96 5.19 -4.52
C THR A 43 -1.81 4.38 -5.09
N ARG A 44 -1.68 3.13 -4.62
CA ARG A 44 -0.67 2.18 -5.09
C ARG A 44 0.76 2.57 -4.73
N SER A 45 0.92 3.26 -3.60
CA SER A 45 2.23 3.66 -3.10
C SER A 45 3.07 2.46 -2.68
N THR A 46 4.34 2.48 -3.06
CA THR A 46 5.29 1.39 -2.85
C THR A 46 6.32 1.72 -1.78
N SER A 47 6.31 2.93 -1.23
CA SER A 47 7.33 3.31 -0.24
C SER A 47 6.77 4.31 0.76
N SER A 48 7.31 4.24 1.98
CA SER A 48 7.07 5.22 3.03
C SER A 48 7.57 6.61 2.63
N ALA A 49 8.51 6.71 1.68
CA ALA A 49 8.97 7.98 1.14
C ALA A 49 7.86 8.76 0.41
N GLN A 50 6.76 8.10 0.04
CA GLN A 50 5.60 8.75 -0.56
C GLN A 50 4.62 9.30 0.48
N CYS A 51 4.83 9.00 1.76
CA CYS A 51 4.08 9.58 2.87
C CYS A 51 4.60 11.00 3.14
N VAL A 52 3.77 11.99 2.84
CA VAL A 52 4.07 13.43 3.01
C VAL A 52 3.01 14.13 3.85
#